data_AF-A0A377N9U9-F1
#
_entry.id   AF-A0A377N9U9-F1
#
_cell.length_a   1.000
_cell.length_b   1.000
_cell.length_c   1.000
_cell.angle_alpha   90.00
_cell.angle_beta   90.00
_cell.angle_gamma   90.00
#
_symmetry.space_group_name_H-M   'P 1'
#
loop_
_entity.id
_entity.type
_entity.pdbx_description
1 polymer ?
#
loop_
_entity_poly.entity_id
_entity_poly.type
_entity_poly.pdbx_seq_one_letter_code
_entity_poly.pdbx_strand_id
1 'polypeptide(L)'
;MTSLYTFRMIFIVFHGEEKIKAHAGKGITHHLPLLVLLVLSTFIGAMIVPPLKGVLPETTELAHGSVLTLEITSGVVAIVGILLAAALYLGKRSLVNSIAKSAIGRFFTVWWFHAWGFDWLYDMIFVKPYLAIAKLLQRDPLNSLMNLPAVFSRLGEPWLDAK
;
A
#
# COMPACT_ATOMS: atom_id res chain seq x y z
N MET A 1 -13.94 -6.83 7.37
CA MET A 1 -12.47 -6.80 7.48
C MET A 1 -11.94 -5.39 7.77
N THR A 2 -12.35 -4.38 6.99
CA THR A 2 -11.94 -2.97 7.15
C THR A 2 -12.14 -2.43 8.55
N SER A 3 -13.35 -2.54 9.09
CA SER A 3 -13.63 -2.15 10.48
C SER A 3 -12.71 -2.85 11.48
N LEU A 4 -12.51 -4.16 11.33
CA LEU A 4 -11.69 -4.94 12.26
C LEU A 4 -10.22 -4.49 12.28
N TYR A 5 -9.56 -4.37 11.12
CA TYR A 5 -8.13 -3.99 11.11
C TYR A 5 -7.92 -2.51 11.48
N THR A 6 -8.85 -1.62 11.10
CA THR A 6 -8.77 -0.20 11.46
C THR A 6 -8.92 0.00 12.96
N PHE A 7 -9.94 -0.61 13.57
CA PHE A 7 -10.14 -0.49 15.02
C PHE A 7 -9.10 -1.26 15.83
N ARG A 8 -8.56 -2.39 15.32
CA ARG A 8 -7.36 -3.02 15.89
C ARG A 8 -6.23 -2.00 16.02
N MET A 9 -5.92 -1.24 14.97
CA MET A 9 -4.87 -0.22 15.01
C MET A 9 -5.21 0.87 16.05
N ILE A 10 -6.42 1.41 16.02
CA ILE A 10 -6.87 2.47 16.95
C ILE A 10 -6.76 2.00 18.41
N PHE A 11 -7.28 0.82 18.76
CA PHE A 11 -7.23 0.31 20.13
C PHE A 11 -5.81 -0.02 20.57
N ILE A 12 -4.97 -0.56 19.67
CA ILE A 12 -3.58 -0.85 20.02
C ILE A 12 -2.78 0.42 20.31
N VAL A 13 -2.99 1.48 19.51
CA VAL A 13 -2.24 2.74 19.60
C VAL A 13 -2.74 3.64 20.74
N PHE A 14 -4.07 3.80 20.89
CA PHE A 14 -4.64 4.79 21.82
C PHE A 14 -5.13 4.20 23.15
N HIS A 15 -5.43 2.90 23.22
CA HIS A 15 -6.00 2.27 24.43
C HIS A 15 -5.06 1.22 25.05
N GLY A 16 -3.86 1.03 24.50
CA GLY A 16 -2.82 0.19 25.10
C GLY A 16 -2.07 0.91 26.21
N GLU A 17 -1.15 0.18 26.87
CA GLU A 17 -0.21 0.79 27.81
C GLU A 17 0.65 1.85 27.11
N GLU A 18 0.68 3.06 27.66
CA GLU A 18 1.49 4.17 27.15
C GLU A 18 2.97 3.86 27.37
N LYS A 19 3.67 3.46 26.30
CA LYS A 19 5.12 3.20 26.34
C LYS A 19 5.96 4.45 26.13
N ILE A 20 5.39 5.47 25.50
CA ILE A 20 6.06 6.72 25.12
C ILE A 20 5.15 7.87 25.51
N LYS A 21 5.67 8.83 26.27
CA LYS A 21 4.92 10.03 26.65
C LYS A 21 4.69 10.91 25.42
N ALA A 22 3.45 10.93 24.93
CA ALA A 22 3.09 11.74 23.79
C ALA A 22 2.86 13.21 24.21
N HIS A 23 3.34 14.16 23.41
CA HIS A 23 3.03 15.58 23.58
C HIS A 23 2.00 16.00 22.53
N ALA A 24 0.94 16.68 22.97
CA ALA A 24 -0.09 17.16 22.07
C ALA A 24 0.46 18.26 21.14
N GLY A 25 0.19 18.12 19.83
CA GLY A 25 0.41 19.20 18.88
C GLY A 25 -0.44 20.43 19.24
N LYS A 26 0.13 21.63 19.07
CA LYS A 26 -0.52 22.90 19.42
C LYS A 26 -0.55 23.82 18.21
N GLY A 27 -1.56 24.70 18.17
CA GLY A 27 -1.65 25.80 17.21
C GLY A 27 -2.75 25.64 16.18
N ILE A 28 -3.18 26.78 15.61
CA ILE A 28 -4.29 26.85 14.66
C ILE A 28 -3.96 26.07 13.38
N THR A 29 -2.72 26.15 12.90
CA THR A 29 -2.26 25.42 11.70
C THR A 29 -2.32 23.89 11.86
N HIS A 30 -2.34 23.38 13.10
CA HIS A 30 -2.53 21.96 13.37
C HIS A 30 -4.02 21.59 13.54
N HIS A 31 -4.77 22.35 14.35
CA HIS A 31 -6.15 22.00 14.67
C HIS A 31 -7.15 22.34 13.57
N LEU A 32 -6.93 23.42 12.82
CA LEU A 32 -7.87 23.86 11.78
C LEU A 32 -8.00 22.82 10.66
N PRO A 33 -6.92 22.30 10.03
CA PRO A 33 -7.05 21.26 9.01
C PRO A 33 -7.68 19.99 9.57
N LEU A 34 -7.32 19.56 10.79
CA LEU A 34 -7.88 18.37 11.42
C LEU A 34 -9.38 18.50 11.67
N LEU A 35 -9.84 19.67 12.13
CA LEU A 35 -11.26 19.91 12.40
C LEU A 35 -12.07 19.92 11.10
N VAL A 36 -11.56 20.60 10.07
CA VAL A 36 -12.19 20.60 8.74
C VAL A 36 -12.31 19.17 8.19
N LEU A 37 -11.23 18.40 8.23
CA LEU A 37 -11.24 17.00 7.77
C LEU A 37 -12.17 16.12 8.63
N LEU A 38 -12.21 16.34 9.95
CA LEU A 38 -13.12 15.62 10.84
C LEU A 38 -14.57 15.86 10.45
N VAL A 39 -14.98 17.11 10.25
CA VAL A 39 -16.35 17.47 9.87
C VAL A 39 -16.70 16.85 8.52
N LEU A 40 -15.84 16.99 7.51
CA LEU A 40 -16.06 16.44 6.18
C LEU A 40 -16.02 14.90 6.16
N SER A 41 -15.37 14.23 7.11
CA SER A 41 -15.35 12.76 7.22
C SER A 41 -16.63 12.16 7.84
N THR A 42 -17.59 13.00 8.27
CA THR A 42 -18.88 12.54 8.80
C THR A 42 -19.96 12.45 7.71
N PHE A 43 -21.22 12.29 8.11
CA PHE A 43 -22.37 12.38 7.20
C PHE A 43 -22.47 13.73 6.47
N ILE A 44 -21.86 14.80 7.01
CA ILE A 44 -21.84 16.13 6.37
C ILE A 44 -21.12 16.06 5.03
N GLY A 45 -20.02 15.31 4.92
CA GLY A 45 -19.31 15.13 3.65
C GLY A 45 -20.15 14.42 2.60
N ALA A 46 -21.01 13.49 3.02
CA ALA A 46 -21.91 12.76 2.11
C ALA A 46 -23.00 13.66 1.51
N MET A 47 -23.27 14.84 2.09
CA MET A 47 -24.18 15.83 1.50
C MET A 47 -23.59 16.52 0.27
N ILE A 48 -22.28 16.42 0.06
CA ILE A 48 -21.60 16.98 -1.11
C ILE A 48 -21.69 15.96 -2.25
N VAL A 49 -22.66 16.16 -3.14
CA VAL A 49 -22.86 15.28 -4.31
C VAL A 49 -22.08 15.82 -5.51
N PRO A 50 -21.11 15.08 -6.06
CA PRO A 50 -20.40 15.51 -7.25
C PRO A 50 -21.34 15.47 -8.48
N PRO A 51 -21.33 16.49 -9.35
CA PRO A 51 -22.19 16.53 -10.54
C PRO A 51 -21.64 15.60 -11.64
N LEU A 52 -21.86 14.30 -11.49
CA LEU A 52 -21.36 13.27 -12.42
C LEU A 52 -22.35 12.87 -13.51
N LYS A 53 -23.54 13.51 -13.53
CA LYS A 53 -24.58 13.26 -14.54
C LYS A 53 -24.03 13.62 -15.93
N GLY A 54 -23.97 12.62 -16.83
CA GLY A 54 -23.51 12.77 -18.21
C GLY A 54 -22.04 12.40 -18.49
N VAL A 55 -21.25 12.06 -17.47
CA VAL A 55 -19.85 11.59 -17.65
C VAL A 55 -19.73 10.08 -17.42
N LEU A 56 -20.57 9.51 -16.56
CA LEU A 56 -20.59 8.08 -16.23
C LEU A 56 -21.85 7.40 -16.77
N PRO A 57 -21.79 6.09 -17.08
CA PRO A 57 -22.98 5.31 -17.42
C PRO A 57 -24.05 5.43 -16.33
N GLU A 58 -25.31 5.59 -16.72
CA GLU A 58 -26.45 5.59 -15.81
C GLU A 58 -26.41 4.33 -14.93
N THR A 59 -26.37 4.52 -13.61
CA THR A 59 -26.38 3.41 -12.66
C THR A 59 -27.73 2.70 -12.70
N THR A 60 -27.73 1.37 -12.84
CA THR A 60 -28.94 0.55 -12.79
C THR A 60 -29.71 0.81 -11.49
N GLU A 61 -31.00 1.16 -11.60
CA GLU A 61 -31.86 1.28 -10.42
C GLU A 61 -31.98 -0.09 -9.74
N LEU A 62 -31.28 -0.24 -8.61
CA LEU A 62 -31.43 -1.41 -7.74
C LEU A 62 -32.86 -1.41 -7.19
N ALA A 63 -33.52 -2.58 -7.24
CA ALA A 63 -34.87 -2.74 -6.72
C ALA A 63 -34.94 -2.23 -5.26
N HIS A 64 -35.82 -1.26 -5.00
CA HIS A 64 -35.93 -0.51 -3.73
C HIS A 64 -35.90 -1.40 -2.47
N GLY A 65 -36.48 -2.62 -2.53
CA GLY A 65 -36.47 -3.57 -1.41
C GLY A 65 -35.11 -4.18 -1.10
N SER A 66 -34.25 -4.36 -2.11
CA SER A 66 -32.92 -4.94 -1.93
C SER A 66 -31.92 -3.93 -1.34
N VAL A 67 -32.05 -2.65 -1.68
CA VAL A 67 -31.14 -1.59 -1.22
C VAL A 67 -31.15 -1.46 0.30
N LEU A 68 -32.35 -1.40 0.90
CA LEU A 68 -32.48 -1.30 2.37
C LEU A 68 -31.85 -2.51 3.08
N THR A 69 -32.08 -3.72 2.57
CA THR A 69 -31.47 -4.93 3.16
C THR A 69 -29.94 -4.93 3.05
N LEU A 70 -29.40 -4.42 1.94
CA LEU A 70 -27.95 -4.31 1.73
C LEU A 70 -27.33 -3.26 2.65
N GLU A 71 -27.97 -2.11 2.81
CA GLU A 71 -27.52 -1.04 3.71
C GLU A 71 -27.49 -1.51 5.16
N ILE A 72 -28.56 -2.14 5.64
CA ILE A 72 -28.64 -2.67 7.00
C ILE A 72 -27.58 -3.76 7.20
N THR A 73 -27.47 -4.70 6.25
CA THR A 73 -26.47 -5.78 6.35
C THR A 73 -25.05 -5.22 6.40
N SER A 74 -24.74 -4.22 5.57
CA SER A 74 -23.45 -3.52 5.56
C SER A 74 -23.17 -2.84 6.90
N GLY A 75 -24.15 -2.10 7.44
CA GLY A 75 -24.05 -1.44 8.74
C GLY A 75 -23.82 -2.43 9.89
N VAL A 76 -24.56 -3.55 9.91
CA VAL A 76 -24.40 -4.61 10.92
C VAL A 76 -23.01 -5.24 10.83
N VAL A 77 -22.53 -5.59 9.64
CA VAL A 77 -21.18 -6.15 9.46
C VAL A 77 -20.11 -5.17 9.92
N ALA A 78 -20.28 -3.86 9.65
CA ALA A 78 -19.37 -2.84 10.13
C ALA A 78 -19.33 -2.80 11.66
N ILE A 79 -20.48 -2.69 12.33
CA ILE A 79 -20.61 -2.64 13.80
C ILE A 79 -20.05 -3.91 14.45
N VAL A 80 -20.41 -5.08 13.95
CA VAL A 80 -19.90 -6.37 14.44
C VAL A 80 -18.38 -6.41 14.36
N GLY A 81 -17.78 -5.92 13.26
CA GLY A 81 -16.33 -5.85 13.13
C GLY A 81 -15.66 -4.93 14.16
N ILE A 82 -16.30 -3.81 14.52
CA ILE A 82 -15.81 -2.90 15.58
C ILE A 82 -15.88 -3.59 16.94
N LEU A 83 -17.02 -4.21 17.26
CA LEU A 83 -17.22 -4.90 18.54
C LEU A 83 -16.26 -6.08 18.69
N LEU A 84 -16.03 -6.85 17.64
CA LEU A 84 -15.04 -7.93 17.62
C LEU A 84 -13.62 -7.37 17.85
N ALA A 85 -13.25 -6.26 17.20
CA ALA A 85 -11.96 -5.63 17.45
C ALA A 85 -11.81 -5.16 18.90
N ALA A 86 -12.86 -4.58 19.49
CA ALA A 86 -12.85 -4.17 20.89
C ALA A 86 -12.67 -5.38 21.82
N ALA A 87 -13.46 -6.44 21.62
CA ALA A 87 -13.38 -7.66 22.43
C ALA A 87 -11.99 -8.33 22.35
N LEU A 88 -11.35 -8.31 21.18
CA LEU A 88 -10.04 -8.94 20.97
C LEU A 88 -8.86 -8.10 21.47
N TYR A 89 -8.93 -6.77 21.42
CA TYR A 89 -7.76 -5.89 21.59
C TYR A 89 -7.80 -4.95 22.80
N LEU A 90 -8.96 -4.69 23.39
CA LEU A 90 -9.13 -3.72 24.49
C LEU A 90 -8.80 -4.32 25.87
N GLY A 91 -8.77 -5.66 25.98
CA GLY A 91 -8.41 -6.39 27.20
C GLY A 91 -7.05 -7.12 27.11
N LYS A 92 -6.93 -8.23 27.84
CA LYS A 92 -5.77 -9.12 27.74
C LYS A 92 -5.81 -9.83 26.40
N ARG A 93 -4.99 -9.40 25.42
CA ARG A 93 -4.85 -9.91 24.03
C ARG A 93 -4.44 -11.39 23.91
N SER A 94 -4.73 -12.20 24.93
CA SER A 94 -4.40 -13.60 25.11
C SER A 94 -4.90 -14.51 23.99
N LEU A 95 -6.16 -14.37 23.58
CA LEU A 95 -6.73 -15.15 22.47
C LEU A 95 -6.00 -14.89 21.15
N VAL A 96 -5.80 -13.61 20.81
CA VAL A 96 -5.07 -13.21 19.60
C VAL A 96 -3.62 -13.72 19.66
N ASN A 97 -2.96 -13.57 20.80
CA ASN A 97 -1.59 -14.02 20.99
C ASN A 97 -1.47 -15.55 20.91
N SER A 98 -2.47 -16.29 21.38
CA SER A 98 -2.49 -17.76 21.30
C SER A 98 -2.65 -18.22 19.84
N ILE A 99 -3.58 -17.61 19.10
CA ILE A 99 -3.80 -17.89 17.67
C ILE A 99 -2.54 -17.52 16.87
N ALA A 100 -1.94 -16.36 17.12
CA ALA A 100 -0.72 -15.92 16.43
C ALA A 100 0.48 -16.84 16.69
N LYS A 101 0.54 -17.49 17.86
CA LYS A 101 1.60 -18.44 18.20
C LYS A 101 1.44 -19.81 17.53
N SER A 102 0.21 -20.18 17.12
CA SER A 102 -0.07 -21.42 16.40
C SER A 102 0.67 -21.49 15.06
N ALA A 103 0.95 -22.69 14.55
CA ALA A 103 1.65 -22.87 13.29
C ALA A 103 0.92 -22.22 12.10
N ILE A 104 -0.40 -22.43 12.03
CA ILE A 104 -1.26 -21.85 10.98
C ILE A 104 -1.33 -20.32 11.13
N GLY A 105 -1.55 -19.83 12.35
CA GLY A 105 -1.60 -18.39 12.60
C GLY A 105 -0.28 -17.68 12.26
N ARG A 106 0.86 -18.32 12.57
CA ARG A 106 2.19 -17.79 12.22
C ARG A 106 2.40 -17.73 10.71
N PHE A 107 2.00 -18.79 9.99
CA PHE A 107 2.10 -18.82 8.53
C PHE A 107 1.34 -17.65 7.89
N PHE A 108 0.06 -17.47 8.22
CA PHE A 108 -0.74 -16.37 7.67
C PHE A 108 -0.23 -14.99 8.13
N THR A 109 0.25 -14.88 9.38
CA THR A 109 0.82 -13.62 9.87
C THR A 109 2.03 -13.21 9.05
N VAL A 110 2.98 -14.13 8.81
CA VAL A 110 4.18 -13.86 8.00
C VAL A 110 3.81 -13.61 6.55
N TRP A 111 2.91 -14.41 5.98
CA TRP A 111 2.53 -14.30 4.57
C TRP A 111 1.84 -12.97 4.25
N TRP A 112 0.86 -12.55 5.06
CA TRP A 112 0.22 -11.24 4.88
C TRP A 112 1.15 -10.08 5.22
N PHE A 113 2.09 -10.26 6.15
CA PHE A 113 3.10 -9.25 6.47
C PHE A 113 4.06 -8.99 5.31
N HIS A 114 4.42 -10.02 4.55
CA HIS A 114 5.25 -9.90 3.34
C HIS A 114 4.47 -9.51 2.08
N ALA A 115 3.36 -8.78 2.23
CA ALA A 115 2.51 -8.34 1.11
C ALA A 115 2.17 -9.49 0.14
N TRP A 116 1.82 -10.67 0.70
CA TRP A 116 1.54 -11.91 -0.05
C TRP A 116 2.73 -12.49 -0.85
N GLY A 117 3.93 -11.91 -0.71
CA GLY A 117 5.12 -12.26 -1.47
C GLY A 117 5.27 -11.50 -2.79
N PHE A 118 4.41 -10.51 -3.06
CA PHE A 118 4.47 -9.74 -4.30
C PHE A 118 5.75 -8.90 -4.43
N ASP A 119 6.29 -8.38 -3.32
CA ASP A 119 7.55 -7.64 -3.33
C ASP A 119 8.70 -8.53 -3.85
N TRP A 120 8.76 -9.78 -3.39
CA TRP A 120 9.76 -10.75 -3.86
C TRP A 120 9.54 -11.11 -5.32
N LEU A 121 8.29 -11.30 -5.73
CA LEU A 121 7.94 -11.62 -7.12
C LEU A 121 8.34 -10.47 -8.05
N TYR A 122 8.06 -9.24 -7.65
CA TYR A 122 8.41 -8.03 -8.39
C TYR A 122 9.92 -7.86 -8.50
N ASP A 123 10.64 -8.05 -7.39
CA ASP A 123 12.10 -8.00 -7.37
C ASP A 123 12.73 -9.03 -8.31
N MET A 124 12.16 -10.25 -8.33
CA MET A 124 12.64 -11.33 -9.19
C MET A 124 12.35 -11.11 -10.67
N ILE A 125 11.14 -10.65 -11.02
CA ILE A 125 10.68 -10.56 -12.41
C ILE A 125 11.10 -9.25 -13.08
N PHE A 126 11.17 -8.15 -12.33
CA PHE A 126 11.41 -6.83 -12.91
C PHE A 126 12.76 -6.26 -12.49
N VAL A 127 13.02 -6.17 -11.17
CA VAL A 127 14.20 -5.44 -10.67
C VAL A 127 15.49 -6.15 -11.05
N LYS A 128 15.64 -7.44 -10.72
CA LYS A 128 16.88 -8.18 -11.02
C LYS A 128 17.18 -8.27 -12.52
N PRO A 129 16.21 -8.58 -13.40
CA PRO A 129 16.47 -8.63 -14.84
C PRO A 129 16.84 -7.25 -15.39
N TYR A 130 16.17 -6.19 -14.96
CA TYR A 130 16.51 -4.83 -15.35
C TYR A 130 17.95 -4.47 -14.95
N LEU A 131 18.34 -4.73 -13.70
CA LEU A 131 19.70 -4.47 -13.21
C LEU A 131 20.74 -5.33 -13.93
N ALA A 132 20.41 -6.57 -14.28
CA ALA A 132 21.29 -7.44 -15.05
C ALA A 132 21.53 -6.89 -16.46
N ILE A 133 20.49 -6.42 -17.15
CA ILE A 133 20.60 -5.75 -18.45
C ILE A 133 21.42 -4.47 -18.32
N ALA A 134 21.13 -3.62 -17.33
CA ALA A 134 21.88 -2.39 -17.10
C ALA A 134 23.38 -2.65 -16.86
N LYS A 135 23.71 -3.69 -16.08
CA LYS A 135 25.09 -4.10 -15.84
C LYS A 135 25.76 -4.67 -17.09
N LEU A 136 25.03 -5.43 -17.92
CA LEU A 136 25.53 -5.95 -19.18
C LEU A 136 25.86 -4.81 -20.17
N LEU A 137 25.01 -3.78 -20.24
CA LEU A 137 25.20 -2.62 -21.12
C LEU A 137 26.16 -1.57 -20.54
N GLN A 138 26.69 -1.75 -19.32
CA GLN A 138 27.54 -0.76 -18.65
C GLN A 138 28.82 -0.42 -19.44
N ARG A 139 29.35 -1.36 -20.23
CA ARG A 139 30.55 -1.13 -21.07
C ARG A 139 30.24 -0.54 -22.44
N ASP A 140 28.99 -0.12 -22.65
CA ASP A 140 28.45 0.47 -23.87
C ASP A 140 28.89 -0.28 -25.14
N PRO A 141 28.22 -1.40 -25.48
CA PRO A 141 28.59 -2.23 -26.62
C PRO A 141 28.55 -1.46 -27.94
N LEU A 142 27.71 -0.42 -28.04
CA LEU A 142 27.65 0.44 -29.23
C LEU A 142 28.89 1.33 -29.35
N ASN A 143 29.34 1.93 -28.25
CA ASN A 143 30.59 2.69 -28.25
C ASN A 143 31.79 1.80 -28.62
N SER A 144 31.83 0.57 -28.10
CA SER A 144 32.88 -0.40 -28.47
C SER A 144 32.85 -0.75 -29.97
N LEU A 145 31.65 -0.94 -30.56
CA LEU A 145 31.47 -1.19 -31.98
C LEU A 145 31.91 0.02 -32.84
N MET A 146 31.54 1.24 -32.43
CA MET A 146 31.91 2.48 -33.10
C MET A 146 33.41 2.78 -33.06
N ASN A 147 34.13 2.27 -32.07
CA ASN A 147 35.58 2.43 -31.96
C ASN A 147 36.37 1.43 -32.83
N LEU A 148 35.74 0.40 -33.38
CA LEU A 148 36.43 -0.60 -34.23
C LEU A 148 37.10 0.04 -35.46
N PRO A 149 36.43 0.90 -36.28
CA PRO A 149 37.07 1.55 -37.42
C PRO A 149 38.29 2.40 -37.02
N ALA A 150 38.23 3.08 -35.87
CA ALA A 150 39.33 3.90 -35.36
C ALA A 150 40.54 3.05 -34.91
N VAL A 151 40.31 1.85 -34.40
CA VAL A 151 41.38 0.89 -34.09
C VAL A 151 41.97 0.30 -35.36
N PHE A 152 41.14 -0.03 -36.35
CA PHE A 152 41.62 -0.54 -37.65
C PHE A 152 42.47 0.48 -38.41
N SER A 153 42.12 1.77 -38.38
CA SER A 153 42.95 2.80 -39.01
C SER A 153 44.30 2.97 -38.32
N ARG A 154 44.35 2.97 -36.98
CA ARG A 154 45.60 3.03 -36.20
C ARG A 154 46.52 1.83 -36.41
N LEU A 155 45.96 0.63 -36.61
CA LEU A 155 46.75 -0.58 -36.91
C LEU A 155 47.30 -0.59 -38.34
N GLY A 156 46.74 0.23 -39.25
CA GLY A 156 47.20 0.38 -40.63
C GLY A 156 48.35 1.38 -40.82
N GLU A 157 48.57 2.31 -39.87
CA GLU A 157 49.66 3.30 -39.94
C GLU A 157 51.08 2.71 -40.00
N PRO A 158 51.45 1.65 -39.25
CA PRO A 158 52.81 1.10 -39.29
C PRO A 158 53.23 0.53 -40.66
N TRP A 159 52.27 0.28 -41.55
CA TRP A 159 52.51 -0.23 -42.90
C TRP A 159 52.75 0.88 -43.95
N LEU A 160 52.37 2.13 -43.66
CA LEU A 160 52.53 3.27 -44.57
C LEU A 160 53.85 4.02 -44.35
N ASP A 161 54.40 3.98 -43.13
CA ASP A 161 55.70 4.64 -42.80
C ASP A 161 56.93 3.76 -43.09
N ALA A 162 56.73 2.50 -43.51
CA ALA A 162 57.80 1.54 -43.81
C ALA A 162 58.16 1.46 -45.32
N LYS A 163 57.72 2.42 -46.14
CA LYS A 163 58.00 2.49 -47.58
C LYS A 163 58.61 3.84 -47.95
#